data_AF-A0A3D1TXT6-F1
#
_entry.id   AF-A0A3D1TXT6-F1
#
_cell.length_a   1.000
_cell.length_b   1.000
_cell.length_c   1.000
_cell.angle_alpha   90.00
_cell.angle_beta   90.00
_cell.angle_gamma   90.00
#
_symmetry.space_group_name_H-M   'P 1'
#
loop_
_entity.id
_entity.type
_entity.pdbx_description
1 polymer ?
#
loop_
_entity_poly.entity_id
_entity_poly.type
_entity_poly.pdbx_seq_one_letter_code
_entity_poly.pdbx_strand_id
1 'polypeptide(L)'
;MITFSPHSSLSCADAKNERYDCGYDSGSARKGDNIMAVTTRSGRTYQPTDLTTAKRRDFIEEARVGVARLRNSDGETLVALPERDLNALVELRDHALAFLSLENAMSRAREDRRSTDFGELAWATVLDDDDLAEFRAEFADGLASALAERSVARLDKTIHAWRLTSDLLRDPVAMARVNAGVDEDDVEVSSPTEIANEPAV
;
A
#
# COMPACT_ATOMS: atom_id res chain seq x y z
N MET A 1 -4.12 -1.25 30.26
CA MET A 1 -2.79 -0.66 30.53
C MET A 1 -1.91 -1.75 31.09
N ILE A 2 -1.10 -2.39 30.24
CA ILE A 2 -0.24 -3.52 30.62
C ILE A 2 1.17 -3.15 30.18
N THR A 3 2.05 -2.96 31.17
CA THR A 3 3.47 -2.66 31.04
C THR A 3 4.26 -3.97 31.04
N PHE A 4 5.14 -4.18 30.05
CA PHE A 4 6.12 -5.26 30.07
C PHE A 4 7.54 -4.67 30.19
N SER A 5 8.23 -5.02 31.28
CA SER A 5 9.67 -4.84 31.45
C SER A 5 10.44 -6.07 30.93
N PRO A 6 11.68 -5.90 30.43
CA PRO A 6 12.50 -6.99 29.92
C PRO A 6 13.53 -7.47 30.96
N HIS A 7 13.68 -8.79 31.15
CA HIS A 7 14.95 -9.44 31.51
C HIS A 7 14.76 -10.96 31.59
N SER A 8 15.48 -11.70 30.74
CA SER A 8 16.39 -12.76 31.22
C SER A 8 17.17 -13.37 30.05
N SER A 9 18.47 -13.14 30.13
CA SER A 9 19.56 -13.84 29.46
C SER A 9 19.48 -15.35 29.65
N LEU A 10 19.46 -16.10 28.55
CA LEU A 10 19.75 -17.52 28.55
C LEU A 10 21.13 -17.76 27.91
N SER A 11 22.05 -18.15 28.79
CA SER A 11 23.34 -18.75 28.53
C SER A 11 23.14 -20.17 27.96
N CYS A 12 23.77 -20.48 26.84
CA CYS A 12 24.06 -21.84 26.42
C CYS A 12 25.49 -21.91 25.87
N ALA A 13 26.39 -22.47 26.68
CA ALA A 13 27.61 -23.10 26.20
C ALA A 13 27.29 -24.54 25.75
N ASP A 14 28.11 -25.04 24.83
CA ASP A 14 28.23 -26.42 24.33
C ASP A 14 27.19 -26.93 23.32
N ALA A 15 27.46 -26.67 22.04
CA ALA A 15 27.24 -27.64 20.96
C ALA A 15 28.39 -27.55 19.94
N LYS A 16 29.16 -28.65 19.84
CA LYS A 16 30.30 -28.81 18.94
C LYS A 16 29.82 -29.04 17.50
N ASN A 17 30.45 -28.32 16.57
CA ASN A 17 30.93 -28.79 15.27
C ASN A 17 29.91 -29.37 14.26
N GLU A 18 29.26 -28.50 13.48
CA GLU A 18 28.94 -28.80 12.08
C GLU A 18 29.32 -27.61 11.18
N ARG A 19 30.20 -27.92 10.23
CA ARG A 19 30.84 -27.02 9.28
C ARG A 19 29.88 -26.80 8.10
N TYR A 20 29.18 -25.66 8.07
CA TYR A 20 28.56 -25.15 6.84
C TYR A 20 29.47 -24.10 6.20
N ASP A 21 30.21 -24.56 5.21
CA ASP A 21 31.07 -23.78 4.33
C ASP A 21 30.19 -23.04 3.32
N CYS A 22 29.69 -21.85 3.68
CA CYS A 22 29.12 -20.93 2.71
C CYS A 22 30.23 -19.99 2.23
N GLY A 23 30.90 -20.41 1.15
CA GLY A 23 31.90 -19.59 0.46
C GLY A 23 31.29 -18.26 0.02
N TYR A 24 31.64 -17.18 0.72
CA TYR A 24 31.29 -15.81 0.39
C TYR A 24 32.43 -15.22 -0.45
N ASP A 25 32.25 -15.16 -1.77
CA ASP A 25 33.18 -14.46 -2.66
C ASP A 25 32.91 -12.96 -2.54
N SER A 26 33.71 -12.29 -1.70
CA SER A 26 33.60 -10.85 -1.44
C SER A 26 34.29 -10.06 -2.53
N GLY A 27 33.65 -10.00 -3.70
CA GLY A 27 34.00 -9.10 -4.78
C GLY A 27 33.70 -7.63 -4.42
N SER A 28 34.71 -6.95 -3.88
CA SER A 28 34.94 -5.48 -3.86
C SER A 28 33.71 -4.58 -4.05
N ALA A 29 33.05 -4.21 -2.94
CA ALA A 29 32.07 -3.13 -2.93
C ALA A 29 32.79 -1.78 -3.15
N ARG A 30 32.53 -1.13 -4.29
CA ARG A 30 32.91 0.27 -4.50
C ARG A 30 32.00 1.16 -3.63
N LYS A 31 32.64 2.04 -2.87
CA LYS A 31 32.03 3.07 -2.02
C LYS A 31 31.25 4.06 -2.90
N GLY A 32 29.91 3.96 -2.93
CA GLY A 32 29.10 4.92 -3.68
C GLY A 32 27.60 4.65 -3.79
N ASP A 33 27.14 3.40 -3.88
CA ASP A 33 25.74 3.15 -4.24
C ASP A 33 24.97 2.52 -3.07
N ASN A 34 24.39 3.37 -2.23
CA ASN A 34 23.35 2.96 -1.29
C ASN A 34 21.97 3.26 -1.91
N ILE A 35 21.72 2.67 -3.07
CA ILE A 35 20.35 2.54 -3.59
C ILE A 35 19.79 1.32 -2.89
N MET A 36 18.71 1.51 -2.12
CA MET A 36 17.92 0.41 -1.54
C MET A 36 17.67 -0.63 -2.62
N ALA A 37 18.48 -1.70 -2.62
CA ALA A 37 18.36 -2.75 -3.59
C ALA A 37 17.00 -3.39 -3.33
N VAL A 38 16.06 -3.21 -4.26
CA VAL A 38 14.86 -4.03 -4.29
C VAL A 38 15.36 -5.47 -4.44
N THR A 39 15.39 -6.20 -3.33
CA THR A 39 15.82 -7.58 -3.27
C THR A 39 14.76 -8.44 -3.93
N THR A 40 14.67 -8.38 -5.26
CA THR A 40 13.93 -9.38 -6.02
C THR A 40 14.67 -10.69 -5.84
N ARG A 41 13.96 -11.72 -5.36
CA ARG A 41 14.38 -13.13 -5.32
C ARG A 41 15.33 -13.41 -6.49
N SER A 42 16.56 -13.90 -6.21
CA SER A 42 17.66 -14.07 -7.17
C SER A 42 17.21 -14.67 -8.51
N GLY A 43 16.81 -13.79 -9.43
CA GLY A 43 16.39 -14.13 -10.78
C GLY A 43 17.59 -14.10 -11.71
N ARG A 44 17.52 -14.88 -12.78
CA ARG A 44 18.56 -14.92 -13.80
C ARG A 44 18.62 -13.53 -14.47
N THR A 45 19.83 -13.01 -14.68
CA THR A 45 20.00 -11.82 -15.53
C THR A 45 20.27 -12.26 -16.96
N TYR A 46 19.36 -11.91 -17.88
CA TYR A 46 19.46 -12.23 -19.30
C TYR A 46 20.32 -11.19 -20.02
N GLN A 47 20.91 -11.59 -21.13
CA GLN A 47 21.58 -10.70 -22.07
C GLN A 47 20.68 -10.47 -23.31
N PRO A 48 20.83 -9.37 -24.07
CA PRO A 48 20.10 -9.15 -25.32
C PRO A 48 20.22 -10.33 -26.30
N THR A 49 21.39 -10.98 -26.34
CA THR A 49 21.63 -12.17 -27.15
C THR A 49 20.79 -13.38 -26.71
N ASP A 50 20.46 -13.52 -25.42
CA ASP A 50 19.60 -14.59 -24.93
C ASP A 50 18.17 -14.49 -25.49
N LEU A 51 17.69 -13.28 -25.79
CA LEU A 51 16.36 -13.03 -26.37
C LEU A 51 16.24 -13.51 -27.83
N THR A 52 17.36 -13.83 -28.49
CA THR A 52 17.37 -14.42 -29.83
C THR A 52 17.30 -15.95 -29.82
N THR A 53 17.38 -16.56 -28.63
CA THR A 53 17.45 -18.01 -28.44
C THR A 53 16.18 -18.57 -27.78
N ALA A 54 16.17 -19.87 -27.48
CA ALA A 54 15.09 -20.51 -26.71
C ALA A 54 14.86 -19.85 -25.33
N LYS A 55 15.89 -19.23 -24.74
CA LYS A 55 15.82 -18.53 -23.44
C LYS A 55 14.88 -17.33 -23.43
N ARG A 56 14.48 -16.83 -24.61
CA ARG A 56 13.43 -15.81 -24.75
C ARG A 56 12.13 -16.24 -24.04
N ARG A 57 11.78 -17.53 -24.11
CA ARG A 57 10.57 -18.05 -23.44
C ARG A 57 10.70 -17.95 -21.93
N ASP A 58 11.86 -18.31 -21.39
CA ASP A 58 12.13 -18.24 -19.95
C ASP A 58 12.05 -16.79 -19.45
N PHE A 59 12.61 -15.84 -20.20
CA PHE A 59 12.51 -14.41 -19.89
C PHE A 59 11.05 -13.92 -19.82
N ILE A 60 10.22 -14.30 -20.80
CA ILE A 60 8.81 -13.90 -20.83
C ILE A 60 8.04 -14.54 -19.66
N GLU A 61 8.30 -15.81 -19.35
CA GLU A 61 7.63 -16.50 -18.25
C GLU A 61 8.03 -15.90 -16.88
N GLU A 62 9.31 -15.59 -16.69
CA GLU A 62 9.81 -14.94 -15.49
C GLU A 62 9.21 -13.52 -15.34
N ALA A 63 9.11 -12.76 -16.44
CA ALA A 63 8.47 -11.45 -16.46
C ALA A 63 6.95 -11.52 -16.18
N ARG A 64 6.27 -12.61 -16.51
CA ARG A 64 4.84 -12.79 -16.24
C ARG A 64 4.54 -13.08 -14.76
N VAL A 65 5.43 -13.83 -14.11
CA VAL A 65 5.26 -14.23 -12.70
C VAL A 65 5.76 -13.15 -11.75
N GLY A 66 6.71 -12.32 -12.17
CA GLY A 66 7.21 -11.24 -11.34
C GLY A 66 8.13 -10.29 -12.08
N VAL A 67 9.43 -10.54 -12.02
CA VAL A 67 10.43 -9.60 -12.52
C VAL A 67 11.51 -10.36 -13.27
N ALA A 68 11.71 -10.02 -14.55
CA ALA A 68 12.85 -10.47 -15.33
C ALA A 68 13.81 -9.30 -15.57
N ARG A 69 15.12 -9.58 -15.55
CA ARG A 69 16.17 -8.57 -15.72
C ARG A 69 16.95 -8.82 -17.00
N LEU A 70 17.11 -7.79 -17.81
CA LEU A 70 17.92 -7.80 -19.02
C LEU A 70 19.07 -6.81 -18.83
N ARG A 71 20.31 -7.29 -18.85
CA ARG A 71 21.49 -6.44 -18.77
C ARG A 71 22.15 -6.32 -20.14
N ASN A 72 22.33 -5.10 -20.63
CA ASN A 72 23.03 -4.85 -21.88
C ASN A 72 24.56 -4.96 -21.71
N SER A 73 25.29 -5.07 -22.83
CA SER A 73 26.76 -5.07 -22.88
C SER A 73 27.39 -3.85 -22.22
N ASP A 74 26.69 -2.70 -22.28
CA ASP A 74 27.14 -1.43 -21.70
C ASP A 74 26.94 -1.37 -20.17
N GLY A 75 26.39 -2.45 -19.59
CA GLY A 75 26.21 -2.60 -18.15
C GLY A 75 24.85 -2.13 -17.63
N GLU A 76 24.08 -1.39 -18.43
CA GLU A 76 22.71 -0.96 -18.11
C GLU A 76 21.76 -2.16 -17.92
N THR A 77 20.84 -2.06 -16.96
CA THR A 77 19.85 -3.12 -16.69
C THR A 77 18.43 -2.60 -16.91
N LEU A 78 17.72 -3.26 -17.80
CA LEU A 78 16.28 -3.11 -18.01
C LEU A 78 15.52 -4.17 -17.21
N VAL A 79 14.33 -3.81 -16.77
CA VAL A 79 13.45 -4.68 -15.98
C VAL A 79 12.14 -4.87 -16.72
N ALA A 80 11.71 -6.11 -16.87
CA ALA A 80 10.39 -6.48 -17.39
C ALA A 80 9.55 -7.09 -16.26
N LEU A 81 8.32 -6.62 -16.12
CA LEU A 81 7.35 -7.04 -15.12
C LEU A 81 5.93 -6.90 -15.71
N PRO A 82 4.89 -7.50 -15.09
CA PRO A 82 3.52 -7.31 -15.52
C PRO A 82 3.13 -5.84 -15.42
N GLU A 83 2.41 -5.33 -16.43
CA GLU A 83 1.95 -3.95 -16.46
C GLU A 83 1.13 -3.58 -15.21
N ARG A 84 0.27 -4.49 -14.74
CA ARG A 84 -0.51 -4.30 -13.50
C ARG A 84 0.39 -4.00 -12.29
N ASP A 85 1.55 -4.64 -12.19
CA ASP A 85 2.47 -4.49 -11.06
C ASP A 85 3.19 -3.14 -11.17
N LEU A 86 3.52 -2.70 -12.39
CA LEU A 86 4.06 -1.36 -12.63
C LEU A 86 3.03 -0.27 -12.28
N ASN A 87 1.78 -0.41 -12.72
CA ASN A 87 0.73 0.56 -12.44
C ASN A 87 0.48 0.67 -10.92
N ALA A 88 0.40 -0.48 -10.23
CA ALA A 88 0.27 -0.49 -8.77
C ALA A 88 1.43 0.22 -8.07
N LEU A 89 2.67 0.12 -8.56
CA LEU A 89 3.82 0.85 -7.99
C LEU A 89 3.72 2.36 -8.23
N VAL A 90 3.24 2.78 -9.41
CA VAL A 90 3.02 4.19 -9.75
C VAL A 90 1.92 4.79 -8.88
N GLU A 91 0.80 4.11 -8.74
CA GLU A 91 -0.33 4.54 -7.90
C GLU A 91 0.06 4.55 -6.42
N LEU A 92 0.77 3.52 -5.94
CA LEU A 92 1.24 3.46 -4.56
C LEU A 92 2.18 4.63 -4.20
N ARG A 93 3.02 5.07 -5.16
CA ARG A 93 3.86 6.27 -4.98
C ARG A 93 2.98 7.50 -4.73
N ASP A 94 1.92 7.68 -5.51
CA ASP A 94 1.06 8.86 -5.41
C ASP A 94 0.31 8.88 -4.06
N HIS A 95 -0.21 7.73 -3.64
CA HIS A 95 -0.80 7.60 -2.30
C HIS A 95 0.22 7.80 -1.17
N ALA A 96 1.46 7.35 -1.32
CA ALA A 96 2.50 7.59 -0.33
C ALA A 96 2.82 9.09 -0.20
N LEU A 97 2.86 9.84 -1.30
CA LEU A 97 3.03 11.29 -1.28
C LEU A 97 1.83 12.01 -0.64
N ALA A 98 0.61 11.55 -0.94
CA ALA A 98 -0.60 12.04 -0.29
C ALA A 98 -0.56 11.80 1.23
N PHE A 99 -0.14 10.61 1.65
CA PHE A 99 0.02 10.28 3.07
C PHE A 99 1.06 11.15 3.76
N LEU A 100 2.22 11.40 3.13
CA LEU A 100 3.22 12.34 3.67
C LEU A 100 2.68 13.76 3.82
N SER A 101 1.78 14.19 2.92
CA SER A 101 1.11 15.49 3.04
C SER A 101 0.15 15.50 4.24
N LEU A 102 -0.63 14.43 4.45
CA LEU A 102 -1.46 14.25 5.64
C LEU A 102 -0.62 14.30 6.92
N GLU A 103 0.50 13.57 6.99
CA GLU A 103 1.42 13.57 8.13
C GLU A 103 1.93 14.99 8.44
N ASN A 104 2.35 15.72 7.40
CA ASN A 104 2.81 17.10 7.53
C ASN A 104 1.71 18.04 8.03
N ALA A 105 0.48 17.91 7.52
CA ALA A 105 -0.66 18.69 8.01
C ALA A 105 -0.98 18.38 9.48
N MET A 106 -1.00 17.09 9.86
CA MET A 106 -1.28 16.65 11.23
C MET A 106 -0.16 16.96 12.23
N SER A 107 1.06 17.24 11.76
CA SER A 107 2.16 17.71 12.62
C SER A 107 1.93 19.13 13.18
N ARG A 108 0.98 19.89 12.61
CA ARG A 108 0.64 21.25 13.01
C ARG A 108 -0.58 21.26 13.94
N ALA A 109 -0.65 22.28 14.80
CA ALA A 109 -1.86 22.58 15.57
C ALA A 109 -3.04 22.85 14.62
N ARG A 110 -4.26 22.45 15.01
CA ARG A 110 -5.44 22.45 14.13
C ARG A 110 -5.71 23.82 13.52
N GLU A 111 -5.55 24.88 14.30
CA GLU A 111 -5.72 26.28 13.93
C GLU A 111 -4.72 26.77 12.87
N ASP A 112 -3.56 26.14 12.76
CA ASP A 112 -2.49 26.52 11.83
C ASP A 112 -2.51 25.71 10.53
N ARG A 113 -3.36 24.68 10.45
CA ARG A 113 -3.46 23.81 9.28
C ARG A 113 -4.15 24.55 8.13
N ARG A 114 -3.52 24.49 6.96
CA ARG A 114 -4.05 25.05 5.71
C ARG A 114 -4.43 23.91 4.78
N SER A 115 -5.40 24.16 3.91
CA SER A 115 -5.78 23.20 2.86
C SER A 115 -4.59 22.77 1.99
N THR A 116 -3.65 23.68 1.74
CA THR A 116 -2.41 23.40 1.01
C THR A 116 -1.49 22.41 1.71
N ASP A 117 -1.58 22.28 3.04
CA ASP A 117 -0.75 21.33 3.80
C ASP A 117 -1.16 19.88 3.54
N PHE A 118 -2.44 19.66 3.20
CA PHE A 118 -3.00 18.33 2.88
C PHE A 118 -2.78 17.91 1.41
N GLY A 119 -2.34 18.82 0.53
CA GLY A 119 -2.13 18.53 -0.88
C GLY A 119 -3.39 17.98 -1.57
N GLU A 120 -3.28 16.80 -2.18
CA GLU A 120 -4.41 16.10 -2.83
C GLU A 120 -5.53 15.71 -1.85
N LEU A 121 -5.22 15.67 -0.56
CA LEU A 121 -6.17 15.39 0.52
C LEU A 121 -6.80 16.68 1.07
N ALA A 122 -6.76 17.78 0.32
CA ALA A 122 -7.43 19.04 0.68
C ALA A 122 -8.92 18.89 1.02
N TRP A 123 -9.56 17.80 0.59
CA TRP A 123 -10.93 17.48 1.00
C TRP A 123 -11.04 17.08 2.49
N ALA A 124 -9.98 16.54 3.10
CA ALA A 124 -9.98 16.08 4.49
C ALA A 124 -9.95 17.23 5.53
N THR A 125 -9.84 18.49 5.12
CA THR A 125 -9.76 19.64 6.05
C THR A 125 -11.02 19.85 6.89
N VAL A 126 -12.15 19.30 6.48
CA VAL A 126 -13.42 19.38 7.23
C VAL A 126 -13.46 18.39 8.40
N LEU A 127 -12.61 17.36 8.35
CA LEU A 127 -12.61 16.28 9.32
C LEU A 127 -12.18 16.76 10.70
N ASP A 128 -12.77 16.08 11.67
CA ASP A 128 -12.34 15.89 13.03
C ASP A 128 -10.82 15.81 13.30
N ASP A 129 -10.34 16.05 14.52
CA ASP A 129 -9.02 15.53 14.89
C ASP A 129 -9.08 14.03 15.18
N ASP A 130 -10.21 13.54 15.70
CA ASP A 130 -10.46 12.11 15.90
C ASP A 130 -10.69 11.43 14.55
N ASP A 131 -11.52 12.02 13.68
CA ASP A 131 -11.72 11.52 12.31
C ASP A 131 -10.41 11.48 11.50
N LEU A 132 -9.57 12.54 11.59
CA LEU A 132 -8.27 12.56 10.91
C LEU A 132 -7.32 11.49 11.44
N ALA A 133 -7.35 11.22 12.75
CA ALA A 133 -6.55 10.16 13.35
C ALA A 133 -6.99 8.76 12.88
N GLU A 134 -8.30 8.54 12.76
CA GLU A 134 -8.86 7.30 12.23
C GLU A 134 -8.54 7.14 10.74
N PHE A 135 -8.81 8.16 9.92
CA PHE A 135 -8.46 8.17 8.50
C PHE A 135 -6.97 7.89 8.28
N ARG A 136 -6.09 8.53 9.06
CA ARG A 136 -4.64 8.30 9.01
C ARG A 136 -4.29 6.84 9.29
N ALA A 137 -4.89 6.23 10.30
CA ALA A 137 -4.64 4.84 10.66
C ALA A 137 -5.09 3.88 9.53
N GLU A 138 -6.28 4.09 8.98
CA GLU A 138 -6.80 3.29 7.87
C GLU A 138 -6.00 3.48 6.57
N PHE A 139 -5.53 4.71 6.29
CA PHE A 139 -4.66 4.99 5.15
C PHE A 139 -3.34 4.23 5.28
N ALA A 140 -2.72 4.27 6.46
CA ALA A 140 -1.48 3.56 6.73
C ALA A 140 -1.64 2.03 6.59
N ASP A 141 -2.73 1.45 7.10
CA ASP A 141 -3.06 0.04 6.90
C ASP A 141 -3.30 -0.30 5.42
N GLY A 142 -3.99 0.58 4.70
CA GLY A 142 -4.22 0.47 3.26
C GLY A 142 -2.93 0.49 2.45
N LEU A 143 -1.96 1.35 2.79
CA LEU A 143 -0.63 1.37 2.17
C LEU A 143 0.15 0.07 2.40
N ALA A 144 0.13 -0.43 3.63
CA ALA A 144 0.79 -1.70 3.98
C ALA A 144 0.18 -2.88 3.22
N SER A 145 -1.16 -2.92 3.15
CA SER A 145 -1.91 -3.92 2.37
C SER A 145 -1.62 -3.81 0.87
N ALA A 146 -1.58 -2.59 0.33
CA ALA A 146 -1.33 -2.37 -1.10
C ALA A 146 0.05 -2.85 -1.54
N LEU A 147 1.07 -2.69 -0.69
CA LEU A 147 2.41 -3.22 -0.93
C LEU A 147 2.43 -4.76 -0.96
N ALA A 148 1.69 -5.41 -0.06
CA ALA A 148 1.62 -6.87 0.01
C ALA A 148 0.82 -7.47 -1.17
N GLU A 149 -0.29 -6.84 -1.54
CA GLU A 149 -1.21 -7.30 -2.58
C GLU A 149 -0.80 -6.87 -3.99
N ARG A 150 0.15 -5.92 -4.11
CA ARG A 150 0.51 -5.25 -5.38
C ARG A 150 -0.70 -4.63 -6.06
N SER A 151 -1.56 -3.99 -5.27
CA SER A 151 -2.81 -3.41 -5.71
C SER A 151 -3.26 -2.32 -4.74
N VAL A 152 -3.62 -1.15 -5.25
CA VAL A 152 -4.13 -0.05 -4.41
C VAL A 152 -5.65 -0.09 -4.22
N ALA A 153 -6.35 -1.05 -4.83
CA ALA A 153 -7.81 -1.06 -4.90
C ALA A 153 -8.51 -1.01 -3.53
N ARG A 154 -7.91 -1.58 -2.48
CA ARG A 154 -8.44 -1.48 -1.11
C ARG A 154 -8.24 -0.08 -0.53
N LEU A 155 -7.05 0.49 -0.71
CA LEU A 155 -6.73 1.85 -0.28
C LEU A 155 -7.61 2.88 -0.98
N ASP A 156 -7.84 2.73 -2.29
CA ASP A 156 -8.76 3.59 -3.04
C ASP A 156 -10.17 3.58 -2.48
N LYS A 157 -10.68 2.41 -2.10
CA LYS A 157 -12.00 2.29 -1.47
C LYS A 157 -12.05 3.01 -0.13
N THR A 158 -11.00 2.86 0.69
CA THR A 158 -10.88 3.59 1.97
C THR A 158 -10.88 5.10 1.73
N ILE A 159 -10.01 5.60 0.86
CA ILE A 159 -9.93 7.04 0.52
C ILE A 159 -11.27 7.54 -0.02
N HIS A 160 -11.92 6.76 -0.88
CA HIS A 160 -13.23 7.10 -1.44
C HIS A 160 -14.31 7.21 -0.35
N ALA A 161 -14.37 6.25 0.58
CA ALA A 161 -15.32 6.29 1.69
C ALA A 161 -15.12 7.53 2.56
N TRP A 162 -13.88 7.86 2.93
CA TRP A 162 -13.57 9.06 3.70
C TRP A 162 -13.88 10.36 2.95
N ARG A 163 -13.70 10.37 1.64
CA ARG A 163 -14.09 11.50 0.81
C ARG A 163 -15.60 11.72 0.80
N LEU A 164 -16.38 10.64 0.75
CA LEU A 164 -17.84 10.72 0.89
C LEU A 164 -18.24 11.25 2.27
N THR A 165 -17.58 10.81 3.35
CA THR A 165 -17.78 11.36 4.70
C THR A 165 -17.48 12.86 4.75
N SER A 166 -16.38 13.30 4.15
CA SER A 166 -16.04 14.71 4.05
C SER A 166 -17.08 15.52 3.26
N ASP A 167 -17.54 15.01 2.12
CA ASP A 167 -18.56 15.66 1.30
C ASP A 167 -19.89 15.76 2.06
N LEU A 168 -20.25 14.73 2.83
CA LEU A 168 -21.41 14.73 3.73
C LEU A 168 -21.27 15.81 4.82
N LEU A 169 -20.13 15.87 5.52
CA LEU A 169 -19.88 16.86 6.57
C LEU A 169 -19.90 18.32 6.07
N ARG A 170 -19.60 18.53 4.79
CA ARG A 170 -19.69 19.84 4.13
C ARG A 170 -21.11 20.27 3.79
N ASP A 171 -22.05 19.33 3.70
CA ASP A 171 -23.44 19.60 3.38
C ASP A 171 -24.28 19.68 4.67
N PRO A 172 -24.64 20.90 5.13
CA PRO A 172 -25.43 21.07 6.35
C PRO A 172 -26.84 20.47 6.24
N VAL A 173 -27.41 20.38 5.03
CA VAL A 173 -28.74 19.77 4.81
C VAL A 173 -28.65 18.26 4.90
N ALA A 174 -27.60 17.65 4.33
CA ALA A 174 -27.38 16.22 4.45
C ALA A 174 -27.06 15.83 5.90
N MET A 175 -26.22 16.60 6.59
CA MET A 175 -25.96 16.40 8.03
C MET A 175 -27.22 16.58 8.89
N ALA A 176 -28.10 17.52 8.56
CA ALA A 176 -29.37 17.67 9.27
C ALA A 176 -30.25 16.42 9.16
N ARG A 177 -30.25 15.72 8.01
CA ARG A 177 -30.97 14.45 7.85
C ARG A 177 -30.34 13.31 8.64
N VAL A 178 -29.01 13.19 8.62
CA VAL A 178 -28.30 12.18 9.41
C VAL A 178 -28.56 12.39 10.90
N ASN A 179 -28.56 13.65 11.35
CA ASN A 179 -28.81 14.02 12.74
C ASN A 179 -30.30 13.99 13.13
N ALA A 180 -31.23 13.97 12.17
CA ALA A 180 -32.66 13.92 12.45
C ALA A 180 -33.10 12.58 13.08
N GLY A 181 -32.25 11.55 13.05
CA GLY A 181 -32.60 10.21 13.50
C GLY A 181 -33.56 9.51 12.54
N VAL A 182 -33.88 8.27 12.84
CA VAL A 182 -34.96 7.54 12.17
C VAL A 182 -36.27 8.09 12.74
N ASP A 183 -37.12 8.69 11.90
CA ASP A 183 -38.43 9.18 12.32
C ASP A 183 -39.34 7.98 12.63
N GLU A 184 -40.32 8.13 13.53
CA GLU A 184 -41.28 7.05 13.83
C GLU A 184 -42.10 6.60 12.58
N ASP A 185 -42.10 7.44 11.53
CA ASP A 185 -42.74 7.18 10.24
C ASP A 185 -41.80 6.56 9.19
N ASP A 186 -40.52 6.32 9.50
CA ASP A 186 -39.60 5.62 8.60
C ASP A 186 -40.02 4.16 8.48
N VAL A 187 -40.54 3.80 7.30
CA VAL A 187 -41.01 2.45 7.00
C VAL A 187 -39.81 1.56 6.66
N GLU A 188 -39.64 0.46 7.40
CA GLU A 188 -38.63 -0.56 7.11
C GLU A 188 -38.83 -1.08 5.68
N VAL A 189 -37.87 -0.79 4.80
CA VAL A 189 -37.92 -1.24 3.41
C VAL A 189 -37.33 -2.64 3.34
N SER A 190 -38.14 -3.62 2.93
CA SER A 190 -37.69 -4.99 2.66
C SER A 190 -36.47 -5.00 1.73
N SER A 191 -35.49 -5.83 2.08
CA SER A 191 -34.28 -6.03 1.27
C SER A 191 -34.67 -6.51 -0.14
N PRO A 192 -33.97 -6.10 -1.22
CA PRO A 192 -34.35 -6.39 -2.61
C PRO A 192 -34.56 -7.87 -2.98
N THR A 193 -34.09 -8.79 -2.14
CA THR A 193 -34.26 -10.24 -2.33
C THR A 193 -35.71 -10.73 -2.07
N GLU A 194 -36.55 -9.95 -1.39
CA GLU A 194 -37.92 -10.34 -1.04
C GLU A 194 -38.96 -10.08 -2.15
N ILE A 195 -38.67 -9.17 -3.09
CA ILE A 195 -39.62 -8.76 -4.15
C ILE A 195 -39.71 -9.81 -5.28
N ALA A 196 -38.87 -10.85 -5.26
CA ALA A 196 -38.86 -11.88 -6.29
C ALA A 196 -39.89 -13.01 -6.08
N ASN A 197 -40.67 -13.01 -4.99
CA ASN A 197 -41.57 -14.12 -4.62
C ASN A 197 -43.03 -13.71 -4.41
N GLU A 198 -43.57 -12.76 -5.19
CA GLU A 198 -45.03 -12.63 -5.34
C GLU A 198 -45.52 -13.42 -6.57
N PRO A 199 -46.35 -14.47 -6.41
CA PRO A 199 -46.98 -15.12 -7.55
C PRO A 199 -48.11 -14.23 -8.09
N ALA A 200 -48.05 -13.96 -9.39
CA ALA A 200 -49.10 -13.26 -10.13
C ALA A 200 -50.46 -13.98 -9.99
N VAL A 201 -51.50 -13.21 -9.65
CA VAL A 201 -52.91 -13.60 -9.75
C VAL A 201 -53.50 -13.07 -11.04
#